data_AF-A0A3N5XAK3-F1
#
_entry.id   AF-A0A3N5XAK3-F1
#
_cell.length_a   1.000
_cell.length_b   1.000
_cell.length_c   1.000
_cell.angle_alpha   90.00
_cell.angle_beta   90.00
_cell.angle_gamma   90.00
#
_symmetry.space_group_name_H-M   'P 1'
#
loop_
_entity.id
_entity.type
_entity.pdbx_description
1 polymer ?
#
loop_
_entity_poly.entity_id
_entity_poly.type
_entity_poly.pdbx_seq_one_letter_code
_entity_poly.pdbx_strand_id
1 'polypeptide(L)'
;MSQPEAIFRKEAGSRRLTAGFQSLIRVRIEHLWMGLPILATLLRGMMFPLPLYDFWWHLKLGELIVTTGSIPRTDIFSYTTFGKTFVVQNWLSEVLFYLVYLGGGPQLLIALNAALLVAVLLPVYALCLRSTENLRLSACIAILTSVTFFGYPRPQVFSFVLFSVFYLILEEYRLKRSDHVLMLPLLMAAWVNLHGAF
;
A
#
# COMPACT_ATOMS: atom_id res chain seq x y z
N MET A 1 -22.71 -31.37 -60.32
CA MET A 1 -22.50 -32.19 -59.11
C MET A 1 -21.05 -31.98 -58.66
N SER A 2 -20.82 -31.75 -57.35
CA SER A 2 -19.53 -31.50 -56.65
C SER A 2 -19.09 -30.03 -56.38
N GLN A 3 -19.67 -29.41 -55.35
CA GLN A 3 -19.03 -28.37 -54.53
C GLN A 3 -19.46 -28.54 -53.05
N PRO A 4 -18.80 -29.39 -52.24
CA PRO A 4 -18.99 -29.35 -50.77
C PRO A 4 -17.70 -29.09 -49.95
N GLU A 5 -16.50 -29.20 -50.53
CA GLU A 5 -15.26 -29.25 -49.71
C GLU A 5 -14.74 -27.88 -49.23
N ALA A 6 -15.15 -26.78 -49.86
CA ALA A 6 -14.62 -25.45 -49.52
C ALA A 6 -15.16 -24.88 -48.19
N ILE A 7 -16.35 -25.34 -47.75
CA ILE A 7 -17.01 -24.81 -46.55
C ILE A 7 -16.37 -25.37 -45.26
N PHE A 8 -15.99 -26.65 -45.26
CA PHE A 8 -15.41 -27.32 -44.08
C PHE A 8 -14.02 -26.80 -43.67
N ARG A 9 -13.24 -26.30 -44.63
CA ARG A 9 -11.88 -25.79 -44.35
C ARG A 9 -11.86 -24.43 -43.65
N LYS A 10 -12.92 -23.62 -43.83
CA LYS A 10 -13.05 -22.28 -43.23
C LYS A 10 -13.45 -22.35 -41.75
N GLU A 11 -14.29 -23.32 -41.37
CA GLU A 11 -14.70 -23.54 -39.97
C GLU A 11 -13.55 -24.10 -39.10
N ALA A 12 -12.70 -24.97 -39.67
CA ALA A 12 -11.57 -25.54 -38.94
C ALA A 12 -10.50 -24.49 -38.58
N GLY A 13 -10.30 -23.48 -39.43
CA GLY A 13 -9.41 -22.34 -39.15
C GLY A 13 -9.98 -21.41 -38.08
N SER A 14 -11.29 -21.14 -38.12
CA SER A 14 -11.98 -20.29 -37.14
C SER A 14 -11.99 -20.91 -35.74
N ARG A 15 -12.12 -22.23 -35.62
CA ARG A 15 -12.06 -22.95 -34.33
C ARG A 15 -10.66 -22.98 -33.70
N ARG A 16 -9.60 -22.93 -34.51
CA ARG A 16 -8.21 -22.89 -34.00
C ARG A 16 -7.82 -21.51 -33.44
N LEU A 17 -8.34 -20.43 -34.02
CA LEU A 17 -8.09 -19.07 -33.54
C LEU A 17 -8.80 -18.78 -32.21
N THR A 18 -10.01 -19.31 -32.00
CA THR A 18 -10.73 -19.18 -30.71
C THR A 18 -10.16 -20.08 -29.62
N ALA A 19 -9.65 -21.26 -29.97
CA ALA A 19 -9.00 -22.16 -29.01
C ALA A 19 -7.67 -21.59 -28.45
N GLY A 20 -6.90 -20.86 -29.27
CA GLY A 20 -5.67 -20.20 -28.82
C GLY A 20 -5.91 -19.09 -27.80
N PHE A 21 -7.01 -18.34 -27.93
CA PHE A 21 -7.33 -17.23 -27.04
C PHE A 21 -7.89 -17.70 -25.68
N GLN A 22 -8.61 -18.83 -25.64
CA GLN A 22 -9.09 -19.42 -24.38
C GLN A 22 -7.96 -20.02 -23.51
N SER A 23 -6.75 -20.19 -24.06
CA SER A 23 -5.61 -20.74 -23.33
C SER A 23 -4.84 -19.71 -22.49
N LEU A 24 -5.14 -18.42 -22.61
CA LEU A 24 -4.23 -17.39 -22.10
C LEU A 24 -4.46 -16.99 -20.65
N ILE A 25 -5.63 -17.18 -20.04
CA ILE A 25 -5.82 -16.99 -18.60
C ILE A 25 -6.89 -17.97 -18.09
N ARG A 26 -6.49 -19.13 -17.58
CA ARG A 26 -7.41 -20.02 -16.88
C ARG A 26 -7.63 -19.47 -15.47
N VAL A 27 -8.58 -18.53 -15.34
CA VAL A 27 -8.96 -17.96 -14.04
C VAL A 27 -9.53 -19.07 -13.17
N ARG A 28 -8.78 -19.42 -12.12
CA ARG A 28 -9.22 -20.35 -11.08
C ARG A 28 -9.67 -19.59 -9.84
N ILE A 29 -10.48 -20.24 -9.00
CA ILE A 29 -11.02 -19.68 -7.75
C ILE A 29 -9.93 -19.16 -6.79
N GLU A 30 -8.73 -19.71 -6.83
CA GLU A 30 -7.60 -19.28 -6.00
C GLU A 30 -7.17 -17.83 -6.31
N HIS A 31 -7.24 -17.42 -7.57
CA HIS A 31 -6.90 -16.04 -7.97
C HIS A 31 -7.88 -15.03 -7.36
N LEU A 32 -9.14 -15.43 -7.16
CA LEU A 32 -10.12 -14.58 -6.48
C LEU A 32 -9.72 -14.39 -5.00
N TRP A 33 -9.31 -15.46 -4.32
CA TRP A 33 -8.86 -15.36 -2.92
C TRP A 33 -7.56 -14.55 -2.75
N MET A 34 -6.71 -14.48 -3.78
CA MET A 34 -5.54 -13.61 -3.80
C MET A 34 -5.89 -12.14 -4.10
N GLY A 35 -6.82 -11.91 -5.03
CA GLY A 35 -7.18 -10.57 -5.49
C GLY A 35 -8.20 -9.84 -4.60
N LEU A 36 -9.11 -10.58 -3.95
CA LEU A 36 -10.19 -10.00 -3.13
C LEU A 36 -9.69 -9.15 -1.96
N PRO A 37 -8.69 -9.59 -1.15
CA PRO A 37 -8.15 -8.75 -0.08
C PRO A 37 -7.57 -7.44 -0.63
N ILE A 38 -6.78 -7.51 -1.71
CA ILE A 38 -6.16 -6.33 -2.34
C ILE A 38 -7.23 -5.36 -2.82
N LEU A 39 -8.24 -5.88 -3.53
CA LEU A 39 -9.36 -5.08 -4.01
C LEU A 39 -10.13 -4.44 -2.83
N ALA A 40 -10.41 -5.21 -1.78
CA ALA A 40 -11.09 -4.70 -0.59
C ALA A 40 -10.30 -3.57 0.08
N THR A 41 -8.98 -3.71 0.24
CA THR A 41 -8.11 -2.67 0.80
C THR A 41 -8.04 -1.43 -0.09
N LEU A 42 -7.94 -1.60 -1.41
CA LEU A 42 -7.93 -0.49 -2.36
C LEU A 42 -9.24 0.30 -2.31
N LEU A 43 -10.37 -0.39 -2.42
CA LEU A 43 -11.68 0.24 -2.32
C LEU A 43 -11.84 0.94 -0.97
N ARG A 44 -11.44 0.29 0.12
CA ARG A 44 -11.42 0.90 1.46
C ARG A 44 -10.62 2.19 1.48
N GLY A 45 -9.38 2.19 0.97
CA GLY A 45 -8.52 3.37 0.94
C GLY A 45 -9.07 4.52 0.09
N MET A 46 -9.83 4.21 -0.97
CA MET A 46 -10.46 5.21 -1.84
C MET A 46 -11.80 5.73 -1.31
N MET A 47 -12.51 4.98 -0.46
CA MET A 47 -13.83 5.36 0.05
C MET A 47 -13.79 6.43 1.15
N PHE A 48 -12.65 6.66 1.81
CA PHE A 48 -12.54 7.61 2.92
C PHE A 48 -11.89 8.92 2.46
N PRO A 49 -12.65 10.03 2.39
CA PRO A 49 -12.08 11.33 2.03
C PRO A 49 -11.11 11.82 3.10
N LEU A 50 -10.26 12.79 2.72
CA LEU A 50 -9.37 13.50 3.64
C LEU A 50 -10.21 14.12 4.77
N PRO A 51 -10.11 13.63 6.02
CA PRO A 51 -10.94 14.14 7.09
C PRO A 51 -10.49 15.56 7.47
N LEU A 52 -11.42 16.37 7.98
CA LEU A 52 -11.15 17.72 8.50
C LEU A 52 -10.37 17.72 9.84
N TYR A 53 -9.64 16.65 10.13
CA TYR A 53 -8.80 16.52 11.33
C TYR A 53 -7.41 17.13 11.10
N ASP A 54 -6.40 16.55 11.72
CA ASP A 54 -4.99 16.91 11.68
C ASP A 54 -4.30 16.75 10.31
N PHE A 55 -4.96 16.18 9.30
CA PHE A 55 -4.33 16.00 7.98
C PHE A 55 -3.85 17.32 7.36
N TRP A 56 -4.63 18.38 7.48
CA TRP A 56 -4.25 19.69 6.93
C TRP A 56 -3.07 20.32 7.67
N TRP A 57 -2.88 19.96 8.94
CA TRP A 57 -1.69 20.33 9.70
C TRP A 57 -0.45 19.66 9.12
N HIS A 58 -0.52 18.35 8.86
CA HIS A 58 0.55 17.58 8.21
C HIS A 58 0.94 18.21 6.87
N LEU A 59 -0.06 18.49 6.03
CA LEU A 59 0.16 19.09 4.72
C LEU A 59 0.80 20.49 4.83
N LYS A 60 0.33 21.33 5.76
CA LYS A 60 0.89 22.68 5.95
C LYS A 60 2.30 22.65 6.52
N LEU A 61 2.60 21.70 7.41
CA LEU A 61 3.94 21.50 7.94
C LEU A 61 4.90 21.07 6.83
N GLY A 62 4.45 20.18 5.93
CA GLY A 62 5.21 19.78 4.74
C GLY A 62 5.50 20.94 3.79
N GLU A 63 4.48 21.77 3.51
CA GLU A 63 4.65 23.00 2.73
C GLU A 63 5.72 23.91 3.35
N LEU A 64 5.66 24.12 4.67
CA LEU A 64 6.61 24.98 5.35
C LEU A 64 8.04 24.44 5.30
N ILE A 65 8.22 23.13 5.50
CA ILE A 65 9.55 22.50 5.43
C ILE A 65 10.14 22.65 4.03
N VAL A 66 9.34 22.39 2.99
CA VAL A 66 9.79 22.49 1.59
C VAL A 66 10.09 23.93 1.19
N THR A 67 9.26 24.89 1.59
CA THR A 67 9.43 26.31 1.23
C THR A 67 10.56 27.01 2.00
N THR A 68 10.78 26.65 3.26
CA THR A 68 11.85 27.27 4.08
C THR A 68 13.16 26.51 4.02
N GLY A 69 13.16 25.25 3.57
CA GLY A 69 14.32 24.36 3.62
C GLY A 69 14.75 23.97 5.04
N SER A 70 13.88 24.17 6.03
CA SER A 70 14.20 23.95 7.45
C SER A 70 13.06 23.27 8.21
N ILE A 71 13.40 22.40 9.15
CA ILE A 71 12.42 21.77 10.05
C ILE A 71 12.10 22.74 11.17
N PRO A 72 10.81 23.13 11.37
CA PRO A 72 10.41 24.00 12.47
C PRO A 72 10.83 23.42 13.82
N ARG A 73 11.44 24.26 14.66
CA ARG A 73 11.86 23.91 16.03
C ARG A 73 10.91 24.41 17.11
N THR A 74 9.91 25.18 16.70
CA THR A 74 8.90 25.77 17.59
C THR A 74 7.51 25.51 17.02
N ASP A 75 6.52 25.47 17.91
CA ASP A 75 5.12 25.34 17.54
C ASP A 75 4.62 26.66 16.92
N ILE A 76 4.06 26.56 15.71
CA ILE A 76 3.61 27.69 14.90
C ILE A 76 2.09 27.69 14.65
N PHE A 77 1.40 26.63 15.08
CA PHE A 77 -0.01 26.43 14.75
C PHE A 77 -0.89 26.36 16.01
N SER A 78 -0.37 25.86 17.14
CA SER A 78 -1.14 25.78 18.37
C SER A 78 -1.37 27.15 19.01
N TYR A 79 -2.61 27.43 19.41
CA TYR A 79 -2.97 28.67 20.10
C TYR A 79 -2.30 28.78 21.49
N THR A 80 -2.27 27.70 22.27
CA THR A 80 -1.82 27.71 23.68
C THR A 80 -0.32 27.49 23.87
N THR A 81 0.36 26.94 22.85
CA THR A 81 1.80 26.61 22.89
C THR A 81 2.60 27.32 21.80
N PHE A 82 2.03 28.33 21.15
CA PHE A 82 2.71 29.12 20.13
C PHE A 82 4.09 29.60 20.59
N GLY A 83 5.11 29.38 19.76
CA GLY A 83 6.49 29.76 20.01
C GLY A 83 7.27 28.85 20.97
N LYS A 84 6.64 27.86 21.61
CA LYS A 84 7.35 26.88 22.46
C LYS A 84 8.10 25.85 21.62
N THR A 85 9.14 25.23 22.18
CA THR A 85 9.90 24.16 21.53
C THR A 85 8.98 23.02 21.09
N PHE A 86 9.11 22.63 19.83
CA PHE A 86 8.34 21.55 19.20
C PHE A 86 9.29 20.69 18.36
N VAL A 87 9.14 19.36 18.46
CA VAL A 87 9.95 18.40 17.71
C VAL A 87 9.06 17.71 16.69
N VAL A 88 9.33 17.97 15.42
CA VAL A 88 8.66 17.29 14.30
C VAL A 88 9.33 15.93 14.06
N GLN A 89 8.81 14.89 14.70
CA GLN A 89 9.37 13.54 14.61
C GLN A 89 9.19 12.91 13.21
N ASN A 90 8.10 13.24 12.55
CA ASN A 90 7.64 12.63 11.30
C ASN A 90 7.87 13.54 10.08
N TRP A 91 8.91 14.40 10.13
CA TRP A 91 9.15 15.47 9.15
C TRP A 91 9.21 14.97 7.70
N LEU A 92 9.76 13.77 7.46
CA LEU A 92 9.87 13.23 6.11
C LEU A 92 8.50 12.87 5.54
N SER A 93 7.59 12.35 6.37
CA SER A 93 6.21 12.09 5.95
C SER A 93 5.49 13.37 5.54
N GLU A 94 5.74 14.48 6.27
CA GLU A 94 5.16 15.79 5.94
C GLU A 94 5.62 16.27 4.57
N VAL A 95 6.93 16.18 4.31
CA VAL A 95 7.51 16.52 3.01
C VAL A 95 6.91 15.65 1.91
N LEU A 96 6.83 14.34 2.10
CA LEU A 96 6.26 13.42 1.11
C LEU A 96 4.79 13.74 0.81
N PHE A 97 3.97 14.00 1.83
CA PHE A 97 2.58 14.37 1.61
C PHE A 97 2.46 15.67 0.82
N TYR A 98 3.25 16.69 1.15
CA TYR A 98 3.22 17.95 0.41
C TYR A 98 3.69 17.80 -1.05
N LEU A 99 4.78 17.06 -1.29
CA LEU A 99 5.27 16.82 -2.65
C LEU A 99 4.25 16.03 -3.51
N VAL A 100 3.58 15.05 -2.92
CA VAL A 100 2.52 14.30 -3.60
C VAL A 100 1.30 15.18 -3.86
N TYR A 101 0.95 16.05 -2.92
CA TYR A 101 -0.11 17.04 -3.12
C TYR A 101 0.20 18.00 -4.28
N LEU A 102 1.45 18.46 -4.43
CA LEU A 102 1.85 19.29 -5.56
C LEU A 102 1.68 18.59 -6.91
N GLY A 103 1.89 17.27 -6.96
CA GLY A 103 1.81 16.48 -8.19
C GLY A 103 0.39 16.17 -8.68
N GLY A 104 -0.60 16.10 -7.78
CA GLY A 104 -1.95 15.68 -8.15
C GLY A 104 -3.05 15.95 -7.13
N GLY A 105 -2.78 16.87 -6.19
CA GLY A 105 -3.75 17.34 -5.22
C GLY A 105 -4.27 16.27 -4.25
N PRO A 106 -5.45 16.48 -3.67
CA PRO A 106 -6.10 15.55 -2.75
C PRO A 106 -6.30 14.15 -3.31
N GLN A 107 -6.57 14.02 -4.61
CA GLN A 107 -6.84 12.75 -5.26
C GLN A 107 -5.60 11.85 -5.26
N LEU A 108 -4.43 12.43 -5.54
CA LEU A 108 -3.18 11.69 -5.53
C LEU A 108 -2.77 11.29 -4.11
N LEU A 109 -3.10 12.09 -3.09
CA LEU A 109 -2.91 11.70 -1.68
C LEU A 109 -3.81 10.53 -1.27
N ILE A 110 -5.07 10.52 -1.70
CA ILE A 110 -5.98 9.40 -1.46
C ILE A 110 -5.44 8.14 -2.14
N ALA A 111 -4.96 8.25 -3.38
CA ALA A 111 -4.34 7.16 -4.10
C ALA A 111 -3.06 6.65 -3.43
N LEU A 112 -2.18 7.55 -2.97
CA LEU A 112 -0.99 7.22 -2.18
C LEU A 112 -1.38 6.43 -0.93
N ASN A 113 -2.35 6.93 -0.17
CA ASN A 113 -2.81 6.28 1.04
C ASN A 113 -3.37 4.87 0.74
N ALA A 114 -4.21 4.72 -0.27
CA ALA A 114 -4.70 3.41 -0.70
C ALA A 114 -3.55 2.47 -1.10
N ALA A 115 -2.53 2.97 -1.82
CA ALA A 115 -1.35 2.20 -2.17
C ALA A 115 -0.53 1.77 -0.94
N LEU A 116 -0.36 2.67 0.04
CA LEU A 116 0.32 2.35 1.29
C LEU A 116 -0.45 1.29 2.09
N LEU A 117 -1.78 1.35 2.16
CA LEU A 117 -2.58 0.30 2.82
C LEU A 117 -2.39 -1.06 2.16
N VAL A 118 -2.33 -1.12 0.82
CA VAL A 118 -1.98 -2.36 0.12
C VAL A 118 -0.56 -2.79 0.43
N ALA A 119 0.39 -1.85 0.51
CA ALA A 119 1.77 -2.16 0.89
C ALA A 119 1.88 -2.74 2.32
N VAL A 120 0.99 -2.37 3.25
CA VAL A 120 0.84 -3.05 4.55
C VAL A 120 0.24 -4.45 4.39
N LEU A 121 -0.80 -4.57 3.56
CA LEU A 121 -1.54 -5.81 3.38
C LEU A 121 -0.64 -6.93 2.85
N LEU A 122 0.22 -6.66 1.86
CA LEU A 122 0.97 -7.71 1.15
C LEU A 122 1.89 -8.52 2.07
N PRO A 123 2.77 -7.91 2.91
CA PRO A 123 3.57 -8.66 3.87
C PRO A 123 2.71 -9.39 4.90
N VAL A 124 1.68 -8.75 5.45
CA VAL A 124 0.78 -9.37 6.43
C VAL A 124 0.10 -10.60 5.85
N TYR A 125 -0.40 -10.50 4.62
CA TYR A 125 -1.06 -11.61 3.95
C TYR A 125 -0.08 -12.76 3.66
N ALA A 126 1.15 -12.45 3.24
CA ALA A 126 2.20 -13.45 3.04
C ALA A 126 2.54 -14.18 4.36
N LEU A 127 2.62 -13.46 5.48
CA LEU A 127 2.84 -14.02 6.81
C LEU A 127 1.68 -14.92 7.25
N CYS A 128 0.43 -14.46 7.07
CA CYS A 128 -0.75 -15.29 7.36
C CYS A 128 -0.75 -16.58 6.52
N LEU A 129 -0.40 -16.49 5.24
CA LEU A 129 -0.34 -17.67 4.36
C LEU A 129 0.73 -18.66 4.81
N ARG A 130 1.91 -18.18 5.24
CA ARG A 130 2.97 -19.03 5.78
C ARG A 130 2.57 -19.70 7.10
N SER A 131 1.82 -19.00 7.95
CA SER A 131 1.44 -19.52 9.27
C SER A 131 0.23 -20.45 9.26
N THR A 132 -0.74 -20.23 8.37
CA THR A 132 -1.97 -21.03 8.32
C THR A 132 -1.94 -22.15 7.29
N GLU A 133 -1.05 -22.05 6.29
CA GLU A 133 -1.02 -22.89 5.08
C GLU A 133 -2.37 -22.96 4.34
N ASN A 134 -3.28 -22.01 4.61
CA ASN A 134 -4.64 -22.01 4.10
C ASN A 134 -4.97 -20.66 3.45
N LEU A 135 -5.06 -20.67 2.12
CA LEU A 135 -5.31 -19.48 1.30
C LEU A 135 -6.59 -18.72 1.70
N ARG A 136 -7.68 -19.47 1.97
CA ARG A 136 -8.99 -18.87 2.25
C ARG A 136 -9.01 -18.23 3.63
N LEU A 137 -8.47 -18.91 4.63
CA LEU A 137 -8.38 -18.38 5.99
C LEU A 137 -7.53 -17.11 6.02
N SER A 138 -6.35 -17.14 5.39
CA SER A 138 -5.49 -15.96 5.27
C SER A 138 -6.18 -14.80 4.56
N ALA A 139 -6.96 -15.08 3.50
CA ALA A 139 -7.67 -14.05 2.77
C ALA A 139 -8.80 -13.44 3.61
N CYS A 140 -9.53 -14.25 4.37
CA CYS A 140 -10.54 -13.76 5.31
C CYS A 140 -9.93 -12.88 6.40
N ILE A 141 -8.78 -13.26 6.97
CA ILE A 141 -8.05 -12.46 7.96
C ILE A 141 -7.62 -11.13 7.33
N ALA A 142 -7.02 -11.16 6.13
CA ALA A 142 -6.56 -9.98 5.41
C ALA A 142 -7.70 -9.00 5.07
N ILE A 143 -8.87 -9.52 4.66
CA ILE A 143 -10.08 -8.72 4.43
C ILE A 143 -10.56 -8.11 5.75
N LEU A 144 -10.62 -8.89 6.84
CA LEU A 144 -11.05 -8.39 8.14
C LEU A 144 -10.15 -7.26 8.63
N THR A 145 -8.83 -7.41 8.53
CA THR A 145 -7.85 -6.35 8.84
C THR A 145 -8.08 -5.09 8.01
N SER A 146 -8.40 -5.25 6.73
CA SER A 146 -8.67 -4.12 5.84
C SER A 146 -9.92 -3.34 6.25
N VAL A 147 -10.96 -4.03 6.75
CA VAL A 147 -12.22 -3.39 7.16
C VAL A 147 -12.09 -2.69 8.51
N THR A 148 -11.31 -3.25 9.44
CA THR A 148 -11.14 -2.68 10.79
C THR A 148 -10.15 -1.53 10.84
N PHE A 149 -9.29 -1.39 9.84
CA PHE A 149 -8.29 -0.33 9.81
C PHE A 149 -8.88 1.03 9.39
N PHE A 150 -8.58 2.07 10.16
CA PHE A 150 -8.93 3.45 9.82
C PHE A 150 -7.92 3.99 8.80
N GLY A 151 -8.27 3.91 7.52
CA GLY A 151 -7.40 4.30 6.40
C GLY A 151 -7.32 5.81 6.15
N TYR A 152 -7.26 6.66 7.17
CA TYR A 152 -7.01 8.08 6.93
C TYR A 152 -5.53 8.32 6.64
N PRO A 153 -5.19 9.21 5.67
CA PRO A 153 -3.81 9.54 5.41
C PRO A 153 -3.21 10.22 6.64
N ARG A 154 -2.34 9.49 7.32
CA ARG A 154 -1.58 9.96 8.47
C ARG A 154 -0.16 9.41 8.40
N PRO A 155 0.83 10.10 8.98
CA PRO A 155 2.21 9.61 9.05
C PRO A 155 2.33 8.19 9.63
N GLN A 156 1.40 7.79 10.51
CA GLN A 156 1.36 6.44 11.09
C GLN A 156 1.28 5.32 10.04
N VAL A 157 0.67 5.54 8.88
CA VAL A 157 0.55 4.50 7.83
C VAL A 157 1.93 4.03 7.34
N PHE A 158 2.92 4.93 7.28
CA PHE A 158 4.30 4.55 6.96
C PHE A 158 4.90 3.59 7.99
N SER A 159 4.58 3.75 9.28
CA SER A 159 5.03 2.79 10.31
C SER A 159 4.47 1.41 10.09
N PHE A 160 3.21 1.28 9.67
CA PHE A 160 2.63 -0.04 9.42
C PHE A 160 3.28 -0.73 8.23
N VAL A 161 3.59 0.02 7.16
CA VAL A 161 4.32 -0.52 6.01
C VAL A 161 5.69 -1.00 6.46
N LEU A 162 6.45 -0.13 7.11
CA LEU A 162 7.81 -0.43 7.57
C LEU A 162 7.83 -1.58 8.57
N PHE A 163 6.94 -1.59 9.57
CA PHE A 163 6.83 -2.68 10.54
C PHE A 163 6.53 -4.02 9.89
N SER A 164 5.55 -4.06 8.98
CA SER A 164 5.15 -5.30 8.31
C SER A 164 6.28 -5.88 7.45
N VAL A 165 7.04 -5.04 6.75
CA VAL A 165 8.24 -5.43 5.99
C VAL A 165 9.38 -5.84 6.94
N PHE A 166 9.62 -5.07 8.01
CA PHE A 166 10.65 -5.35 9.01
C PHE A 166 10.44 -6.73 9.64
N TYR A 167 9.19 -7.02 10.05
CA TYR A 167 8.82 -8.31 10.61
C TYR A 167 8.97 -9.44 9.59
N LEU A 168 8.56 -9.22 8.33
CA LEU A 168 8.73 -10.22 7.26
C LEU A 168 10.20 -10.58 7.02
N ILE A 169 11.10 -9.59 7.05
CA ILE A 169 12.54 -9.83 6.94
C ILE A 169 13.07 -10.62 8.14
N LEU A 170 12.65 -10.29 9.37
CA LEU A 170 13.03 -11.03 10.56
C LEU A 170 12.55 -12.49 10.52
N GLU A 171 11.31 -12.72 10.07
CA GLU A 171 10.75 -14.06 9.86
C GLU A 171 11.58 -14.86 8.84
N GLU A 172 11.97 -14.23 7.72
CA GLU A 172 12.81 -14.89 6.71
C GLU A 172 14.21 -15.21 7.23
N TYR A 173 14.79 -14.33 8.04
CA TYR A 173 16.04 -14.61 8.72
C TYR A 173 15.89 -15.78 9.71
N ARG A 174 14.82 -15.80 10.51
CA ARG A 174 14.54 -16.89 11.46
C ARG A 174 14.43 -18.24 10.76
N LEU A 175 13.75 -18.31 9.62
CA LEU A 175 13.46 -19.56 8.91
C LEU A 175 14.60 -20.02 7.99
N LYS A 176 15.27 -19.08 7.32
CA LYS A 176 16.18 -19.38 6.20
C LYS A 176 17.57 -18.75 6.34
N ARG A 177 17.84 -17.99 7.41
CA ARG A 177 19.08 -17.22 7.60
C ARG A 177 19.37 -16.28 6.43
N SER A 178 18.33 -15.63 5.91
CA SER A 178 18.43 -14.75 4.76
C SER A 178 19.22 -13.46 5.04
N ASP A 179 20.08 -13.07 4.09
CA ASP A 179 20.89 -11.85 4.18
C ASP A 179 20.07 -10.54 4.08
N HIS A 180 18.77 -10.61 3.76
CA HIS A 180 17.88 -9.44 3.77
C HIS A 180 17.84 -8.72 5.13
N VAL A 181 18.24 -9.39 6.22
CA VAL A 181 18.42 -8.78 7.55
C VAL A 181 19.35 -7.56 7.52
N LEU A 182 20.28 -7.49 6.56
CA LEU A 182 21.18 -6.35 6.35
C LEU A 182 20.44 -5.09 5.87
N MET A 183 19.19 -5.19 5.41
CA MET A 183 18.35 -4.05 5.05
C MET A 183 17.68 -3.40 6.27
N LEU A 184 17.62 -4.06 7.42
CA LEU A 184 16.93 -3.55 8.61
C LEU A 184 17.47 -2.20 9.11
N PRO A 185 18.80 -1.92 9.11
CA PRO A 185 19.32 -0.60 9.48
C PRO A 185 18.84 0.51 8.54
N LEU A 186 18.75 0.23 7.22
CA LEU A 186 18.25 1.19 6.24
C LEU A 186 16.74 1.45 6.44
N LEU A 187 15.97 0.39 6.67
CA LEU A 187 14.54 0.51 7.00
C LEU A 187 14.31 1.30 8.28
N MET A 188 15.12 1.06 9.32
CA MET A 188 15.06 1.80 10.58
C MET A 188 15.40 3.28 10.37
N ALA A 189 16.45 3.58 9.60
CA ALA A 189 16.81 4.96 9.25
C ALA A 189 15.68 5.69 8.50
N ALA A 190 14.97 5.01 7.60
CA ALA A 190 13.78 5.57 6.98
C ALA A 190 12.65 5.77 8.01
N TRP A 191 12.42 4.78 8.88
CA TRP A 191 11.33 4.79 9.86
C TRP A 191 11.43 5.96 10.83
N VAL A 192 12.59 6.15 11.47
CA VAL A 192 12.78 7.21 12.47
C VAL A 192 12.53 8.62 11.92
N ASN A 193 12.61 8.80 10.60
CA ASN A 193 12.32 10.08 9.92
C ASN A 193 10.85 10.18 9.45
N LEU A 194 10.21 9.05 9.17
CA LEU A 194 8.82 8.99 8.70
C LEU A 194 7.83 9.04 9.86
N HIS A 195 8.11 8.40 11.00
CA HIS A 195 7.18 8.35 12.12
C HIS A 195 7.84 7.90 13.43
N GLY A 196 7.38 8.45 14.57
CA GLY A 196 7.98 8.20 15.90
C GLY A 196 7.60 6.88 16.60
N ALA A 197 7.01 5.90 15.89
CA ALA A 197 6.56 4.63 16.47
C ALA A 197 7.50 3.45 16.15
N PHE A 198 8.81 3.71 16.14
CA PHE A 198 9.87 2.74 15.87
C PHE A 198 10.33 1.99 17.12
#